data_AF-A0A9P0P059-F1
#
_entry.id   AF-A0A9P0P059-F1
#
_cell.length_a   1.000
_cell.length_b   1.000
_cell.length_c   1.000
_cell.angle_alpha   90.00
_cell.angle_beta   90.00
_cell.angle_gamma   90.00
#
_symmetry.space_group_name_H-M   'P 1'
#
loop_
_entity.id
_entity.type
_entity.pdbx_description
1 polymer ?
#
loop_
_entity_poly.entity_id
_entity_poly.type
_entity_poly.pdbx_seq_one_letter_code
_entity_poly.pdbx_strand_id
1 'polypeptide(L)'
;MATAFLDENEEIRSMCRTFFTKLAHKENNLYNALPDVFNHLSTVVQEDAKMLEFMNFLFELIDNAKHLESLVDRFCGRFKVTEDLRQQRNIASCLTFIKYNDRSFKKLIDNFPNYRHIIQDEEIYNSFKVVMQNFSKQQPGPGAAGAAQAGKANHKQLVTELEDLIKSVFEMDENNQMPPPPVPRQKKKRTGGQRKKRKQKRSTDSSDEDSD
;
A
#
# COMPACT_ATOMS: atom_id res chain seq x y z
N MET A 1 -24.75 6.53 -3.73
CA MET A 1 -25.07 5.09 -3.75
C MET A 1 -24.10 4.29 -2.89
N ALA A 2 -22.80 4.19 -3.24
CA ALA A 2 -21.80 3.53 -2.38
C ALA A 2 -21.83 4.03 -0.90
N THR A 3 -21.92 5.34 -0.72
CA THR A 3 -22.11 6.01 0.58
C THR A 3 -23.32 5.55 1.39
N ALA A 4 -24.38 5.03 0.76
CA ALA A 4 -25.59 4.57 1.44
C ALA A 4 -25.41 3.24 2.20
N PHE A 5 -24.26 2.57 2.05
CA PHE A 5 -23.88 1.48 2.96
C PHE A 5 -23.50 2.01 4.37
N LEU A 6 -23.12 3.29 4.47
CA LEU A 6 -22.72 3.96 5.70
C LEU A 6 -23.79 4.91 6.25
N ASP A 7 -25.01 4.81 5.73
CA ASP A 7 -26.18 5.55 6.22
C ASP A 7 -26.53 5.13 7.66
N GLU A 8 -27.04 6.05 8.47
CA GLU A 8 -27.50 5.75 9.84
C GLU A 8 -28.77 4.90 9.83
N ASN A 9 -29.61 4.99 8.78
CA ASN A 9 -30.82 4.19 8.62
C ASN A 9 -30.49 2.76 8.17
N GLU A 10 -30.89 1.77 8.97
CA GLU A 10 -30.68 0.35 8.70
C GLU A 10 -31.40 -0.15 7.43
N GLU A 11 -32.58 0.39 7.12
CA GLU A 11 -33.30 0.06 5.88
C GLU A 11 -32.50 0.47 4.65
N ILE A 12 -31.85 1.64 4.69
CA ILE A 12 -31.02 2.15 3.60
C ILE A 12 -29.77 1.28 3.43
N ARG A 13 -29.09 0.91 4.52
CA ARG A 13 -27.97 -0.05 4.49
C ARG A 13 -28.40 -1.41 3.92
N SER A 14 -29.55 -1.92 4.34
CA SER A 14 -30.10 -3.22 3.92
C SER A 14 -30.49 -3.24 2.43
N MET A 15 -31.16 -2.19 1.95
CA MET A 15 -31.43 -1.98 0.52
C MET A 15 -30.13 -1.88 -0.29
N CYS A 16 -29.12 -1.17 0.22
CA CYS A 16 -27.82 -1.02 -0.44
C CYS A 16 -27.10 -2.38 -0.57
N ARG A 17 -27.00 -3.15 0.52
CA ARG A 17 -26.45 -4.53 0.50
C ARG A 17 -27.20 -5.41 -0.52
N THR A 18 -28.54 -5.40 -0.47
CA THR A 18 -29.41 -6.16 -1.39
C THR A 18 -29.20 -5.78 -2.86
N PHE A 19 -28.97 -4.50 -3.15
CA PHE A 19 -28.68 -4.02 -4.50
C PHE A 19 -27.34 -4.57 -5.02
N PHE A 20 -26.27 -4.46 -4.23
CA PHE A 20 -24.95 -4.92 -4.65
C PHE A 20 -24.87 -6.44 -4.84
N THR A 21 -25.52 -7.23 -3.98
CA THR A 21 -25.64 -8.69 -4.18
C THR A 21 -26.37 -9.02 -5.50
N LYS A 22 -27.47 -8.34 -5.81
CA LYS A 22 -28.19 -8.52 -7.08
C LYS A 22 -27.36 -8.10 -8.30
N LEU A 23 -26.60 -7.01 -8.19
CA LEU A 23 -25.72 -6.50 -9.25
C LEU A 23 -24.59 -7.49 -9.56
N ALA A 24 -23.95 -8.04 -8.52
CA ALA A 24 -22.87 -9.03 -8.65
C ALA A 24 -23.36 -10.28 -9.42
N HIS A 25 -24.48 -10.88 -9.01
CA HIS A 25 -25.02 -12.07 -9.68
C HIS A 25 -25.55 -11.82 -11.09
N LYS A 26 -26.16 -10.65 -11.36
CA LYS A 26 -26.85 -10.39 -12.63
C LYS A 26 -25.90 -9.98 -13.75
N GLU A 27 -24.91 -9.14 -13.46
CA GLU A 27 -24.07 -8.51 -14.49
C GLU A 27 -22.60 -8.93 -14.40
N ASN A 28 -22.17 -9.55 -13.29
CA ASN A 28 -20.80 -10.02 -13.04
C ASN A 28 -19.71 -8.95 -13.28
N ASN A 29 -20.12 -7.67 -13.25
CA ASN A 29 -19.33 -6.50 -13.66
C ASN A 29 -18.74 -5.75 -12.45
N LEU A 30 -19.05 -6.16 -11.22
CA LEU A 30 -18.65 -5.50 -9.99
C LEU A 30 -17.12 -5.32 -9.87
N TYR A 31 -16.34 -6.30 -10.35
CA TYR A 31 -14.88 -6.24 -10.39
C TYR A 31 -14.31 -5.12 -11.28
N ASN A 32 -15.06 -4.65 -12.28
CA ASN A 32 -14.63 -3.51 -13.10
C ASN A 32 -14.82 -2.19 -12.36
N ALA A 33 -15.91 -2.06 -11.59
CA ALA A 33 -16.25 -0.84 -10.85
C ALA A 33 -15.54 -0.71 -9.49
N LEU A 34 -15.12 -1.83 -8.88
CA LEU A 34 -14.50 -1.90 -7.56
C LEU A 34 -13.32 -0.91 -7.34
N PRO A 35 -12.37 -0.75 -8.28
CA PRO A 35 -11.30 0.25 -8.13
C PRO A 35 -11.80 1.70 -8.07
N ASP A 36 -12.93 2.01 -8.71
CA ASP A 36 -13.44 3.38 -8.78
C ASP A 36 -14.41 3.67 -7.63
N VAL A 37 -15.13 2.64 -7.17
CA VAL A 37 -15.81 2.63 -5.86
C VAL A 37 -14.80 2.87 -4.73
N PHE A 38 -13.65 2.18 -4.75
CA PHE A 38 -12.57 2.40 -3.78
C PHE A 38 -12.06 3.85 -3.76
N ASN A 39 -11.80 4.46 -4.92
CA ASN A 39 -11.37 5.85 -5.00
C ASN A 39 -12.42 6.83 -4.45
N HIS A 40 -13.69 6.62 -4.80
CA HIS A 40 -14.79 7.44 -4.32
C HIS A 40 -15.00 7.31 -2.80
N LEU A 41 -14.89 6.10 -2.25
CA LEU A 41 -14.98 5.89 -0.81
C LEU A 41 -13.77 6.48 -0.07
N SER A 42 -12.55 6.29 -0.57
CA SER A 42 -11.34 6.82 0.09
C SER A 42 -11.31 8.35 0.20
N THR A 43 -12.01 9.04 -0.71
CA THR A 43 -12.13 10.51 -0.74
C THR A 43 -13.34 11.04 0.06
N VAL A 44 -14.45 10.30 0.13
CA VAL A 44 -15.69 10.76 0.82
C VAL A 44 -15.81 10.23 2.25
N VAL A 45 -15.23 9.07 2.55
CA VAL A 45 -15.28 8.42 3.87
C VAL A 45 -14.00 8.72 4.63
N GLN A 46 -14.12 9.36 5.80
CA GLN A 46 -12.98 9.64 6.69
C GLN A 46 -12.61 8.44 7.58
N GLU A 47 -13.57 7.56 7.86
CA GLU A 47 -13.39 6.41 8.74
C GLU A 47 -13.02 5.14 7.95
N ASP A 48 -11.72 4.84 7.90
CA ASP A 48 -11.18 3.76 7.06
C ASP A 48 -11.76 2.39 7.36
N ALA A 49 -12.03 2.07 8.64
CA ALA A 49 -12.65 0.81 9.04
C ALA A 49 -14.01 0.57 8.37
N LYS A 50 -14.85 1.62 8.27
CA LYS A 50 -16.17 1.57 7.62
C LYS A 50 -16.07 1.45 6.10
N MET A 51 -15.10 2.12 5.48
CA MET A 51 -14.80 1.96 4.05
C MET A 51 -14.33 0.53 3.75
N LEU A 52 -13.43 -0.01 4.58
CA LEU A 52 -12.86 -1.35 4.44
C LEU A 52 -13.89 -2.45 4.70
N GLU A 53 -14.83 -2.29 5.64
CA GLU A 53 -15.98 -3.21 5.81
C GLU A 53 -16.77 -3.32 4.50
N PHE A 54 -17.12 -2.19 3.88
CA PHE A 54 -17.87 -2.19 2.63
C PHE A 54 -17.07 -2.79 1.47
N MET A 55 -15.77 -2.47 1.37
CA MET A 55 -14.88 -3.06 0.37
C MET A 55 -14.79 -4.58 0.53
N ASN A 56 -14.62 -5.10 1.74
CA ASN A 56 -14.61 -6.55 2.00
C ASN A 56 -15.93 -7.21 1.56
N PHE A 57 -17.08 -6.63 1.91
CA PHE A 57 -18.39 -7.10 1.43
C PHE A 57 -18.47 -7.15 -0.11
N LEU A 58 -17.93 -6.15 -0.83
CA LEU A 58 -17.89 -6.18 -2.29
C LEU A 58 -16.91 -7.21 -2.88
N PHE A 59 -15.81 -7.53 -2.19
CA PHE A 59 -14.90 -8.62 -2.57
C PHE A 59 -15.52 -10.00 -2.31
N GLU A 60 -16.29 -10.17 -1.23
CA GLU A 60 -16.96 -11.43 -0.89
C GLU A 60 -17.98 -11.85 -1.95
N LEU A 61 -18.60 -10.89 -2.65
CA LEU A 61 -19.53 -11.11 -3.77
C LEU A 61 -18.87 -11.56 -5.09
N ILE A 62 -17.55 -11.82 -5.13
CA ILE A 62 -16.82 -12.19 -6.35
C ILE A 62 -16.28 -13.62 -6.26
N ASP A 63 -17.05 -14.56 -6.82
CA ASP A 63 -16.66 -15.97 -6.92
C ASP A 63 -15.71 -16.29 -8.09
N ASN A 64 -15.58 -15.38 -9.08
CA ASN A 64 -14.77 -15.65 -10.27
C ASN A 64 -13.27 -15.37 -10.00
N ALA A 65 -12.49 -16.44 -9.90
CA ALA A 65 -11.03 -16.38 -9.78
C ALA A 65 -10.34 -15.47 -10.82
N LYS A 66 -10.81 -15.43 -12.08
CA LYS A 66 -10.24 -14.54 -13.11
C LYS A 66 -10.50 -13.05 -12.84
N HIS A 67 -11.59 -12.73 -12.15
CA HIS A 67 -11.92 -11.36 -11.76
C HIS A 67 -11.04 -10.93 -10.58
N LEU A 68 -10.81 -11.81 -9.60
CA LEU A 68 -9.81 -11.62 -8.54
C LEU A 68 -8.39 -11.46 -9.12
N GLU A 69 -8.00 -12.30 -10.09
CA GLU A 69 -6.74 -12.16 -10.85
C GLU A 69 -6.61 -10.81 -11.59
N SER A 70 -7.70 -10.15 -12.00
CA SER A 70 -7.65 -8.80 -12.58
C SER A 70 -7.64 -7.70 -11.51
N LEU A 71 -8.27 -7.92 -10.37
CA LEU A 71 -8.26 -6.97 -9.25
C LEU A 71 -6.87 -6.83 -8.64
N VAL A 72 -6.09 -7.92 -8.53
CA VAL A 72 -4.68 -7.85 -8.11
C VAL A 72 -3.88 -6.87 -8.98
N ASP A 73 -3.93 -7.01 -10.31
CA ASP A 73 -3.21 -6.09 -11.23
C ASP A 73 -3.67 -4.63 -11.05
N ARG A 74 -4.99 -4.40 -10.91
CA ARG A 74 -5.55 -3.05 -10.80
C ARG A 74 -5.16 -2.37 -9.49
N PHE A 75 -5.33 -3.05 -8.35
CA PHE A 75 -4.94 -2.50 -7.04
C PHE A 75 -3.41 -2.34 -6.94
N CYS A 76 -2.62 -3.32 -7.41
CA CYS A 76 -1.17 -3.16 -7.45
C CYS A 76 -0.71 -2.05 -8.41
N GLY A 77 -1.44 -1.80 -9.50
CA GLY A 77 -1.18 -0.69 -10.42
C GLY A 77 -1.47 0.68 -9.81
N ARG A 78 -2.48 0.79 -8.93
CA ARG A 78 -2.87 2.06 -8.27
C ARG A 78 -1.76 2.63 -7.38
N PHE A 79 -0.89 1.81 -6.80
CA PHE A 79 0.27 2.29 -6.04
C PHE A 79 1.20 3.22 -6.83
N LYS A 80 1.25 3.13 -8.17
CA LYS A 80 2.06 4.03 -9.03
C LYS A 80 1.53 5.46 -9.14
N VAL A 81 0.28 5.70 -8.74
CA VAL A 81 -0.44 6.97 -8.92
C VAL A 81 -1.08 7.46 -7.61
N THR A 82 -0.74 6.83 -6.49
CA THR A 82 -1.29 7.12 -5.17
C THR A 82 -0.17 7.61 -4.26
N GLU A 83 -0.08 8.92 -4.05
CA GLU A 83 0.96 9.55 -3.21
C GLU A 83 0.57 9.60 -1.72
N ASP A 84 -0.73 9.52 -1.41
CA ASP A 84 -1.26 9.52 -0.05
C ASP A 84 -1.05 8.16 0.65
N LEU A 85 -0.24 8.16 1.71
CA LEU A 85 0.05 6.98 2.53
C LEU A 85 -1.21 6.32 3.12
N ARG A 86 -2.25 7.08 3.46
CA ARG A 86 -3.54 6.53 3.93
C ARG A 86 -4.19 5.70 2.83
N GLN A 87 -4.24 6.23 1.61
CA GLN A 87 -4.76 5.49 0.45
C GLN A 87 -3.88 4.28 0.09
N GLN A 88 -2.55 4.36 0.21
CA GLN A 88 -1.66 3.21 0.04
C GLN A 88 -1.94 2.09 1.05
N ARG A 89 -2.09 2.42 2.34
CA ARG A 89 -2.46 1.47 3.41
C ARG A 89 -3.85 0.86 3.18
N ASN A 90 -4.80 1.63 2.68
CA ASN A 90 -6.12 1.15 2.29
C ASN A 90 -6.09 0.22 1.07
N ILE A 91 -5.25 0.49 0.06
CA ILE A 91 -5.00 -0.42 -1.09
C ILE A 91 -4.41 -1.74 -0.57
N ALA A 92 -3.38 -1.68 0.29
CA ALA A 92 -2.75 -2.86 0.88
C ALA A 92 -3.76 -3.68 1.72
N SER A 93 -4.61 -3.02 2.50
CA SER A 93 -5.71 -3.65 3.23
C SER A 93 -6.70 -4.36 2.30
N CYS A 94 -7.08 -3.72 1.18
CA CYS A 94 -7.98 -4.33 0.18
C CYS A 94 -7.39 -5.58 -0.48
N LEU A 95 -6.06 -5.69 -0.62
CA LEU A 95 -5.42 -6.91 -1.11
C LEU A 95 -5.61 -8.09 -0.13
N THR A 96 -5.78 -7.85 1.17
CA THR A 96 -6.03 -8.93 2.16
C THR A 96 -7.37 -9.66 1.97
N PHE A 97 -8.36 -8.99 1.35
CA PHE A 97 -9.70 -9.55 1.07
C PHE A 97 -9.72 -10.50 -0.14
N ILE A 98 -8.64 -10.54 -0.93
CA ILE A 98 -8.57 -11.36 -2.14
C ILE A 98 -8.39 -12.84 -1.77
N LYS A 99 -9.33 -13.69 -2.22
CA LYS A 99 -9.22 -15.15 -2.13
C LYS A 99 -8.21 -15.66 -3.17
N TYR A 100 -6.92 -15.64 -2.81
CA TYR A 100 -5.82 -15.97 -3.71
C TYR A 100 -5.87 -17.41 -4.27
N ASN A 101 -5.27 -17.57 -5.45
CA ASN A 101 -4.87 -18.82 -6.10
C ASN A 101 -3.44 -18.64 -6.62
N ASP A 102 -2.78 -19.71 -7.09
CA ASP A 102 -1.41 -19.65 -7.63
C ASP A 102 -1.17 -18.52 -8.64
N ARG A 103 -2.15 -18.22 -9.51
CA ARG A 103 -2.03 -17.22 -10.58
C ARG A 103 -2.16 -15.80 -10.07
N SER A 104 -3.16 -15.53 -9.22
CA SER A 104 -3.33 -14.22 -8.59
C SER A 104 -2.21 -13.91 -7.60
N PHE A 105 -1.62 -14.94 -6.98
CA PHE A 105 -0.44 -14.76 -6.13
C PHE A 105 0.83 -14.54 -6.97
N LYS A 106 1.03 -15.27 -8.08
CA LYS A 106 2.14 -14.94 -9.00
C LYS A 106 2.01 -13.53 -9.55
N LYS A 107 0.80 -13.08 -9.92
CA LYS A 107 0.56 -11.67 -10.29
C LYS A 107 0.90 -10.66 -9.19
N LEU A 108 0.68 -10.99 -7.91
CA LEU A 108 1.08 -10.13 -6.80
C LEU A 108 2.61 -9.95 -6.80
N ILE A 109 3.35 -11.03 -7.05
CA ILE A 109 4.82 -11.02 -7.17
C ILE A 109 5.26 -10.28 -8.44
N ASP A 110 4.66 -10.55 -9.60
CA ASP A 110 5.04 -9.93 -10.88
C ASP A 110 4.80 -8.41 -10.87
N ASN A 111 3.83 -7.94 -10.07
CA ASN A 111 3.57 -6.53 -9.82
C ASN A 111 4.43 -5.92 -8.68
N PHE A 112 5.36 -6.65 -8.06
CA PHE A 112 6.23 -6.15 -6.97
C PHE A 112 6.93 -4.82 -7.28
N PRO A 113 7.44 -4.54 -8.50
CA PRO A 113 8.02 -3.23 -8.83
C PRO A 113 7.07 -2.04 -8.62
N ASN A 114 5.75 -2.27 -8.62
CA ASN A 114 4.75 -1.23 -8.43
C ASN A 114 4.66 -0.73 -6.98
N TYR A 115 5.01 -1.57 -6.00
CA TYR A 115 4.87 -1.29 -4.56
C TYR A 115 6.15 -1.51 -3.74
N ARG A 116 7.26 -1.91 -4.39
CA ARG A 116 8.60 -2.04 -3.78
C ARG A 116 9.03 -0.83 -2.94
N HIS A 117 8.59 0.38 -3.30
CA HIS A 117 9.02 1.64 -2.67
C HIS A 117 8.22 2.01 -1.39
N ILE A 118 7.11 1.32 -1.11
CA ILE A 118 6.23 1.56 0.06
C ILE A 118 6.16 0.36 1.01
N ILE A 119 6.75 -0.78 0.64
CA ILE A 119 6.73 -2.03 1.42
C ILE A 119 7.50 -1.95 2.76
N GLN A 120 8.22 -0.84 2.99
CA GLN A 120 8.86 -0.51 4.27
C GLN A 120 7.88 0.01 5.33
N ASP A 121 6.70 0.52 4.95
CA ASP A 121 5.66 0.95 5.90
C ASP A 121 5.10 -0.24 6.67
N GLU A 122 4.97 -0.11 7.99
CA GLU A 122 4.62 -1.23 8.87
C GLU A 122 3.19 -1.76 8.61
N GLU A 123 2.22 -0.88 8.35
CA GLU A 123 0.82 -1.28 8.12
C GLU A 123 0.64 -1.94 6.74
N ILE A 124 1.33 -1.41 5.72
CA ILE A 124 1.42 -2.05 4.40
C ILE A 124 2.11 -3.42 4.52
N TYR A 125 3.29 -3.50 5.16
CA TYR A 125 4.02 -4.77 5.31
C TYR A 125 3.23 -5.81 6.12
N ASN A 126 2.53 -5.40 7.18
CA ASN A 126 1.65 -6.28 7.95
C ASN A 126 0.46 -6.79 7.10
N SER A 127 -0.08 -5.96 6.19
CA SER A 127 -1.10 -6.41 5.22
C SER A 127 -0.55 -7.48 4.27
N PHE A 128 0.67 -7.31 3.74
CA PHE A 128 1.34 -8.32 2.92
C PHE A 128 1.67 -9.61 3.71
N LYS A 129 2.05 -9.52 5.00
CA LYS A 129 2.19 -10.70 5.88
C LYS A 129 0.86 -11.47 6.01
N VAL A 130 -0.28 -10.78 6.15
CA VAL A 130 -1.60 -11.42 6.21
C VAL A 130 -1.91 -12.15 4.90
N VAL A 131 -1.65 -11.53 3.73
CA VAL A 131 -1.80 -12.18 2.42
C VAL A 131 -0.94 -13.46 2.31
N MET A 132 0.36 -13.38 2.62
CA MET A 132 1.28 -14.52 2.59
C MET A 132 0.85 -15.64 3.54
N GLN A 133 0.44 -15.29 4.76
CA GLN A 133 -0.07 -16.26 5.74
C GLN A 133 -1.38 -16.92 5.29
N ASN A 134 -2.32 -16.16 4.73
CA ASN A 134 -3.61 -16.69 4.31
C ASN A 134 -3.44 -17.66 3.15
N PHE A 135 -2.64 -17.31 2.14
CA PHE A 135 -2.31 -18.19 1.01
C PHE A 135 -1.55 -19.45 1.45
N SER A 136 -0.60 -19.34 2.39
CA SER A 136 0.13 -20.49 2.95
C SER A 136 -0.74 -21.43 3.81
N LYS A 137 -1.73 -20.88 4.55
CA LYS A 137 -2.68 -21.64 5.37
C LYS A 137 -3.82 -22.28 4.56
N GLN A 138 -4.02 -21.85 3.32
CA GLN A 138 -5.15 -22.25 2.47
C GLN A 138 -5.13 -23.76 2.20
N GLN A 139 -6.01 -24.51 2.87
CA GLN A 139 -6.07 -25.96 2.71
C GLN A 139 -6.69 -26.32 1.35
N PRO A 140 -6.06 -27.19 0.54
CA PRO A 140 -6.72 -27.83 -0.58
C PRO A 140 -7.86 -28.71 -0.06
N GLY A 141 -9.00 -28.71 -0.78
CA GLY A 141 -10.25 -29.30 -0.31
C GLY A 141 -10.17 -30.81 0.02
N PRO A 142 -11.08 -31.32 0.87
CA PRO A 142 -10.95 -32.63 1.54
C PRO A 142 -11.00 -33.89 0.65
N GLY A 143 -11.02 -33.76 -0.68
CA GLY A 143 -10.98 -34.87 -1.63
C GLY A 143 -9.64 -35.10 -2.36
N ALA A 144 -8.62 -34.25 -2.13
CA ALA A 144 -7.48 -34.12 -3.05
C ALA A 144 -6.09 -34.47 -2.47
N ALA A 145 -5.99 -35.47 -1.57
CA ALA A 145 -4.79 -35.72 -0.75
C ALA A 145 -3.43 -35.79 -1.50
N GLY A 146 -3.39 -36.33 -2.73
CA GLY A 146 -2.16 -36.35 -3.55
C GLY A 146 -1.80 -34.99 -4.16
N ALA A 147 -2.75 -34.35 -4.85
CA ALA A 147 -2.55 -33.01 -5.45
C ALA A 147 -2.33 -31.92 -4.39
N ALA A 148 -2.88 -32.12 -3.19
CA ALA A 148 -2.73 -31.25 -2.03
C ALA A 148 -1.26 -31.02 -1.64
N GLN A 149 -0.39 -32.01 -1.84
CA GLN A 149 1.01 -31.93 -1.44
C GLN A 149 1.85 -31.13 -2.45
N ALA A 150 1.53 -31.24 -3.74
CA ALA A 150 2.11 -30.41 -4.80
C ALA A 150 1.63 -28.94 -4.71
N GLY A 151 0.34 -28.71 -4.49
CA GLY A 151 -0.21 -27.36 -4.28
C GLY A 151 0.45 -26.66 -3.07
N LYS A 152 0.56 -27.35 -1.93
CA LYS A 152 1.26 -26.82 -0.75
C LYS A 152 2.77 -26.56 -0.98
N ALA A 153 3.41 -27.28 -1.89
CA ALA A 153 4.78 -26.97 -2.29
C ALA A 153 4.84 -25.69 -3.14
N ASN A 154 3.93 -25.53 -4.11
CA ASN A 154 3.85 -24.33 -4.95
C ASN A 154 3.50 -23.07 -4.14
N HIS A 155 2.49 -23.15 -3.26
CA HIS A 155 2.12 -22.05 -2.34
C HIS A 155 3.33 -21.60 -1.50
N LYS A 156 4.13 -22.54 -0.97
CA LYS A 156 5.35 -22.23 -0.21
C LYS A 156 6.42 -21.56 -1.07
N GLN A 157 6.68 -22.08 -2.27
CA GLN A 157 7.67 -21.51 -3.20
C GLN A 157 7.32 -20.06 -3.57
N LEU A 158 6.06 -19.80 -3.90
CA LEU A 158 5.55 -18.46 -4.21
C LEU A 158 5.63 -17.51 -3.00
N VAL A 159 5.31 -17.97 -1.78
CA VAL A 159 5.48 -17.16 -0.56
C VAL A 159 6.96 -16.84 -0.31
N THR A 160 7.87 -17.81 -0.46
CA THR A 160 9.32 -17.55 -0.35
C THR A 160 9.83 -16.57 -1.41
N GLU A 161 9.38 -16.70 -2.67
CA GLU A 161 9.70 -15.74 -3.75
C GLU A 161 9.29 -14.30 -3.36
N LEU A 162 8.10 -14.11 -2.79
CA LEU A 162 7.65 -12.79 -2.31
C LEU A 162 8.41 -12.32 -1.07
N GLU A 163 8.65 -13.19 -0.09
CA GLU A 163 9.40 -12.85 1.12
C GLU A 163 10.84 -12.42 0.80
N ASP A 164 11.52 -13.10 -0.12
CA ASP A 164 12.93 -12.81 -0.46
C ASP A 164 13.04 -11.51 -1.28
N LEU A 165 12.07 -11.23 -2.15
CA LEU A 165 11.93 -9.92 -2.77
C LEU A 165 11.74 -8.81 -1.73
N ILE A 166 10.91 -9.04 -0.70
CA ILE A 166 10.70 -8.08 0.40
C ILE A 166 11.99 -7.88 1.22
N LYS A 167 12.69 -8.97 1.61
CA LYS A 167 13.96 -8.91 2.35
C LYS A 167 14.99 -8.03 1.63
N SER A 168 15.11 -8.19 0.30
CA SER A 168 16.02 -7.38 -0.53
C SER A 168 15.76 -5.86 -0.49
N VAL A 169 14.56 -5.41 -0.08
CA VAL A 169 14.27 -3.98 0.09
C VAL A 169 14.78 -3.47 1.43
N PHE A 170 14.63 -4.26 2.49
CA PHE A 170 15.12 -3.91 3.83
C PHE A 170 16.66 -3.95 3.89
N GLU A 171 17.29 -4.97 3.31
CA GLU A 171 18.76 -5.10 3.24
C GLU A 171 19.42 -3.96 2.43
N MET A 172 18.74 -3.45 1.41
CA MET A 172 19.23 -2.29 0.65
C MET A 172 19.09 -0.96 1.40
N ASP A 173 18.26 -0.88 2.44
CA ASP A 173 18.11 0.34 3.25
C ASP A 173 19.25 0.48 4.26
N GLU A 174 19.55 -0.58 5.02
CA GLU A 174 20.71 -0.60 5.94
C GLU A 174 22.03 -0.31 5.21
N ASN A 175 22.24 -0.90 4.04
CA ASN A 175 23.46 -0.66 3.24
C ASN A 175 23.53 0.74 2.59
N ASN A 176 22.43 1.50 2.56
CA ASN A 176 22.37 2.84 1.98
C ASN A 176 22.31 3.95 3.05
N GLN A 177 22.42 3.61 4.34
CA GLN A 177 22.61 4.59 5.41
C GLN A 177 24.00 5.22 5.29
N MET A 178 24.03 6.39 4.65
CA MET A 178 25.20 7.23 4.49
C MET A 178 25.84 7.51 5.88
N PRO A 179 27.15 7.27 6.08
CA PRO A 179 27.77 7.54 7.37
C PRO A 179 27.58 9.00 7.76
N PRO A 180 27.29 9.31 9.03
CA PRO A 180 26.93 10.67 9.44
C PRO A 180 28.03 11.67 9.05
N PRO A 181 27.67 12.84 8.50
CA PRO A 181 28.62 13.75 7.89
C PRO A 181 29.73 14.12 8.89
N PRO A 182 31.02 14.02 8.50
CA PRO A 182 32.14 14.03 9.43
C PRO A 182 32.17 15.34 10.23
N VAL A 183 31.84 15.23 11.53
CA VAL A 183 31.58 16.36 12.42
C VAL A 183 32.73 17.38 12.33
N PRO A 184 32.47 18.67 12.00
CA PRO A 184 33.53 19.65 11.74
C PRO A 184 34.54 19.73 12.88
N ARG A 185 35.73 19.17 12.63
CA ARG A 185 36.74 18.87 13.66
C ARG A 185 37.27 20.17 14.28
N GLN A 186 36.67 20.58 15.40
CA GLN A 186 36.92 21.88 16.02
C GLN A 186 38.42 22.09 16.27
N LYS A 187 39.03 23.02 15.52
CA LYS A 187 40.42 23.42 15.71
C LYS A 187 40.54 24.10 17.09
N LYS A 188 41.12 23.39 18.07
CA LYS A 188 41.42 23.92 19.41
C LYS A 188 42.09 25.29 19.28
N LYS A 189 41.42 26.35 19.75
CA LYS A 189 41.99 27.70 19.80
C LYS A 189 43.23 27.68 20.70
N ARG A 190 44.43 27.80 20.11
CA ARG A 190 45.65 28.08 20.86
C ARG A 190 45.58 29.52 21.35
N THR A 191 45.70 29.70 22.67
CA THR A 191 45.75 31.01 23.32
C THR A 191 47.11 31.67 23.14
N GLY A 192 47.12 33.00 22.92
CA GLY A 192 48.34 33.83 22.94
C GLY A 192 48.45 34.80 21.77
N GLY A 193 48.70 36.09 22.06
CA GLY A 193 49.03 37.11 21.05
C GLY A 193 48.14 38.37 21.09
N GLN A 194 48.42 39.31 21.98
CA GLN A 194 47.89 40.68 21.86
C GLN A 194 48.73 41.51 20.87
N ARG A 195 48.09 42.28 19.96
CA ARG A 195 48.29 43.76 19.83
C ARG A 195 47.68 44.43 18.57
N LYS A 196 47.12 45.64 18.80
CA LYS A 196 47.12 46.88 17.98
C LYS A 196 46.35 46.99 16.64
N LYS A 197 45.23 47.72 16.72
CA LYS A 197 44.91 49.01 16.01
C LYS A 197 45.03 49.12 14.46
N ARG A 198 43.87 49.25 13.78
CA ARG A 198 43.26 50.47 13.13
C ARG A 198 41.91 50.04 12.51
N LYS A 199 40.80 50.81 12.55
CA LYS A 199 40.41 52.01 11.76
C LYS A 199 40.48 51.73 10.23
N GLN A 200 39.49 52.05 9.37
CA GLN A 200 38.48 53.13 9.46
C GLN A 200 37.41 53.10 8.32
N LYS A 201 36.13 53.42 8.60
CA LYS A 201 35.04 53.84 7.62
C LYS A 201 34.65 52.78 6.54
N ARG A 202 33.53 52.88 5.78
CA ARG A 202 32.29 53.71 5.70
C ARG A 202 31.21 52.77 5.04
N SER A 203 29.91 52.80 5.33
CA SER A 203 28.84 53.68 4.76
C SER A 203 28.92 53.89 3.23
N THR A 204 27.86 53.76 2.43
CA THR A 204 26.41 53.48 2.68
C THR A 204 25.97 52.33 1.71
N ASP A 205 24.84 52.19 1.00
CA ASP A 205 23.59 52.98 0.82
C ASP A 205 22.42 52.13 0.22
N SER A 206 21.23 52.75 0.13
CA SER A 206 20.11 52.62 -0.85
C SER A 206 19.97 51.33 -1.73
N SER A 207 18.84 50.59 -1.73
CA SER A 207 17.55 50.88 -2.46
C SER A 207 17.53 50.48 -3.94
N ASP A 208 16.41 50.21 -4.62
CA ASP A 208 15.03 49.82 -4.27
C ASP A 208 14.32 49.33 -5.56
N GLU A 209 13.18 48.63 -5.45
CA GLU A 209 12.11 48.48 -6.47
C GLU A 209 12.52 47.80 -7.83
N ASP A 210 11.67 47.36 -8.76
CA ASP A 210 10.19 47.20 -8.88
C ASP A 210 9.93 45.81 -9.56
N SER A 211 8.85 45.07 -9.32
CA SER A 211 7.46 45.21 -9.81
C SER A 211 7.29 45.14 -11.35
N ASP A 212 6.96 43.95 -11.86
CA ASP A 212 5.72 43.66 -12.65
C ASP A 212 5.45 42.13 -12.60
#